data_AF-A0A8H5F883-F1
#
_entry.id   AF-A0A8H5F883-F1
#
_cell.length_a   1.000
_cell.length_b   1.000
_cell.length_c   1.000
_cell.angle_alpha   90.00
_cell.angle_beta   90.00
_cell.angle_gamma   90.00
#
_symmetry.space_group_name_H-M   'P 1'
#
loop_
_entity.id
_entity.type
_entity.pdbx_description
1 polymer ?
#
loop_
_entity_poly.entity_id
_entity_poly.type
_entity_poly.pdbx_seq_one_letter_code
_entity_poly.pdbx_strand_id
1 'polypeptide(L)'
;MTLFNVPPYLDWPAQFCLFLTGATWIASLVTNNVSQVDRLWTFLPTIYTAYYAFLPALPPAQTLWVMPYAPKALGWSVLKDYSPRAVLMFGLVFIWMCRLTYNAYRRGFFTNFQDEDYRWIVLRQQLPKWLFHVTNLTFISAAQNVLLLLLGLPTYIASVVQPHTPLTTSDYALAVVALTILGIEFTADNQQWAFHSYKHAFLAKEKGDATVKAYNEREQWPGARLAWTPDDARRGFITRGLWRYSRHPNFACEQSFWWVINLMPLLCPDGPNLQQLHVPLRTLIVSLLTPSLWQPLYASLRASFWPSIEQVLPAVCLSILFYSSTIFTEAISLSKYPAAYKAYQRRVGMFSAGQTLAKGLWIKYVNGSLAEERVERLVWGDSVAKGKTQ
;
A
#
# COMPACT_ATOMS: atom_id res chain seq x y z
N MET A 1 27.88 18.95 -3.88
CA MET A 1 27.71 19.40 -2.49
C MET A 1 26.57 18.59 -1.91
N THR A 2 26.76 17.90 -0.79
CA THR A 2 25.66 17.19 -0.12
C THR A 2 24.82 18.22 0.63
N LEU A 3 23.52 18.33 0.32
CA LEU A 3 22.64 19.31 0.98
C LEU A 3 22.44 18.98 2.47
N PHE A 4 22.53 17.69 2.80
CA PHE A 4 22.36 17.17 4.16
C PHE A 4 23.57 16.34 4.59
N ASN A 5 23.79 16.25 5.90
CA ASN A 5 24.69 15.25 6.49
C ASN A 5 23.96 13.91 6.62
N VAL A 6 23.72 13.25 5.48
CA VAL A 6 23.06 11.93 5.39
C VAL A 6 24.00 10.92 4.75
N PRO A 7 23.77 9.61 4.97
CA PRO A 7 24.53 8.57 4.28
C PRO A 7 24.49 8.72 2.75
N PRO A 8 25.54 8.34 2.00
CA PRO A 8 25.61 8.52 0.56
C PRO A 8 24.41 7.94 -0.20
N TYR A 9 23.89 6.78 0.22
CA TYR A 9 22.74 6.13 -0.43
C TYR A 9 21.42 6.90 -0.27
N LEU A 10 21.36 7.88 0.65
CA LEU A 10 20.22 8.75 0.89
C LEU A 10 20.41 10.17 0.36
N ASP A 11 21.59 10.55 -0.13
CA ASP A 11 21.85 11.95 -0.47
C ASP A 11 20.89 12.48 -1.54
N TRP A 12 20.85 11.87 -2.74
CA TRP A 12 19.88 12.26 -3.76
C TRP A 12 18.42 11.97 -3.35
N PRO A 13 18.06 10.78 -2.84
CA PRO A 13 16.68 10.49 -2.44
C PRO A 13 16.12 11.48 -1.41
N ALA A 14 16.91 11.87 -0.40
CA ALA A 14 16.48 12.82 0.62
C ALA A 14 16.29 14.23 0.05
N GLN A 15 17.19 14.68 -0.83
CA GLN A 15 17.03 15.96 -1.55
C GLN A 15 15.76 15.96 -2.41
N PHE A 16 15.53 14.89 -3.17
CA PHE A 16 14.35 14.74 -4.01
C PHE A 16 13.07 14.68 -3.18
N CYS A 17 13.07 13.94 -2.06
CA CYS A 17 11.96 13.88 -1.12
C CYS A 17 11.64 15.25 -0.49
N LEU A 18 12.66 16.02 -0.08
CA LEU A 18 12.45 17.38 0.46
C LEU A 18 11.85 18.29 -0.61
N PHE A 19 12.40 18.25 -1.83
CA PHE A 19 11.89 19.04 -2.95
C PHE A 19 10.41 18.71 -3.22
N LEU A 20 10.08 17.43 -3.34
CA LEU A 20 8.70 16.99 -3.57
C LEU A 20 7.77 17.36 -2.43
N THR A 21 8.21 17.26 -1.18
CA THR A 21 7.45 17.70 -0.01
C THR A 21 7.09 19.18 -0.10
N GLY A 22 8.08 20.03 -0.40
CA GLY A 22 7.88 21.46 -0.61
C GLY A 22 6.97 21.75 -1.80
N ALA A 23 7.20 21.08 -2.94
CA ALA A 23 6.43 21.24 -4.15
C ALA A 23 4.96 20.85 -3.96
N THR A 24 4.66 19.69 -3.37
CA THR A 24 3.28 19.25 -3.11
C THR A 24 2.60 20.14 -2.09
N TRP A 25 3.31 20.59 -1.06
CA TRP A 25 2.75 21.50 -0.07
C TRP A 25 2.41 22.86 -0.69
N ILE A 26 3.35 23.49 -1.41
CA ILE A 26 3.10 24.78 -2.10
C ILE A 26 1.95 24.63 -3.11
N ALA A 27 1.98 23.58 -3.94
CA ALA A 27 0.91 23.31 -4.90
C ALA A 27 -0.44 23.14 -4.21
N SER A 28 -0.49 22.50 -3.04
CA SER A 28 -1.74 22.36 -2.28
C SER A 28 -2.29 23.69 -1.76
N LEU A 29 -1.44 24.67 -1.44
CA LEU A 29 -1.85 26.00 -1.02
C LEU A 29 -2.38 26.82 -2.21
N VAL A 30 -1.70 26.72 -3.36
CA VAL A 30 -2.09 27.44 -4.59
C VAL A 30 -3.40 26.91 -5.16
N THR A 31 -3.58 25.58 -5.15
CA THR A 31 -4.76 24.92 -5.75
C THR A 31 -5.90 24.68 -4.75
N ASN A 32 -5.66 24.88 -3.45
CA ASN A 32 -6.56 24.47 -2.36
C ASN A 32 -6.92 22.97 -2.38
N ASN A 33 -6.08 22.15 -3.00
CA ASN A 33 -6.26 20.70 -3.17
C ASN A 33 -5.03 19.98 -2.58
N VAL A 34 -5.22 19.23 -1.49
CA VAL A 34 -4.11 18.55 -0.78
C VAL A 34 -3.72 17.20 -1.39
N SER A 35 -4.49 16.70 -2.37
CA SER A 35 -4.22 15.45 -3.09
C SER A 35 -3.09 15.56 -4.13
N GLN A 36 -2.19 16.54 -4.00
CA GLN A 36 -1.02 16.64 -4.88
C GLN A 36 -0.11 15.43 -4.73
N VAL A 37 0.17 15.04 -3.48
CA VAL A 37 0.97 13.85 -3.17
C VAL A 37 0.28 12.56 -3.62
N ASP A 38 -1.06 12.49 -3.49
CA ASP A 38 -1.84 11.31 -3.87
C ASP A 38 -1.64 10.95 -5.35
N ARG A 39 -1.41 11.95 -6.22
CA ARG A 39 -1.07 11.76 -7.65
C ARG A 39 0.32 11.15 -7.82
N LEU A 40 1.27 11.57 -6.99
CA LEU A 40 2.65 11.12 -7.06
C LEU A 40 2.86 9.70 -6.52
N TRP A 41 1.95 9.18 -5.68
CA TRP A 41 1.97 7.77 -5.24
C TRP A 41 2.10 6.78 -6.39
N THR A 42 1.52 7.10 -7.54
CA THR A 42 1.54 6.24 -8.71
C THR A 42 2.94 6.07 -9.30
N PHE A 43 3.85 7.03 -9.12
CA PHE A 43 5.15 7.06 -9.80
C PHE A 43 6.34 6.99 -8.84
N LEU A 44 6.26 7.64 -7.67
CA LEU A 44 7.41 7.84 -6.80
C LEU A 44 8.07 6.55 -6.31
N PRO A 45 7.33 5.50 -5.90
CA PRO A 45 7.97 4.26 -5.47
C PRO A 45 8.82 3.66 -6.59
N THR A 46 8.32 3.66 -7.83
CA THR A 46 9.07 3.22 -9.01
C THR A 46 10.28 4.09 -9.28
N ILE A 47 10.18 5.41 -9.13
CA ILE A 47 11.31 6.33 -9.31
C ILE A 47 12.43 6.05 -8.29
N TYR A 48 12.09 5.90 -7.01
CA TYR A 48 13.07 5.57 -5.98
C TYR A 48 13.67 4.16 -6.18
N THR A 49 12.84 3.18 -6.54
CA THR A 49 13.30 1.84 -6.92
C THR A 49 14.23 1.88 -8.14
N ALA A 50 13.91 2.66 -9.17
CA ALA A 50 14.73 2.82 -10.37
C ALA A 50 16.08 3.46 -10.05
N TYR A 51 16.09 4.48 -9.20
CA TYR A 51 17.33 5.13 -8.75
C TYR A 51 18.32 4.11 -8.20
N TYR A 52 17.85 3.19 -7.33
CA TYR A 52 18.70 2.15 -6.75
C TYR A 52 19.04 1.03 -7.74
N ALA A 53 18.07 0.59 -8.56
CA ALA A 53 18.27 -0.50 -9.52
C ALA A 53 19.26 -0.14 -10.65
N PHE A 54 19.34 1.14 -11.00
CA PHE A 54 20.13 1.64 -12.13
C PHE A 54 21.26 2.58 -11.72
N LEU A 55 21.78 2.49 -10.49
CA LEU A 55 22.94 3.26 -10.02
C LEU A 55 24.13 3.26 -11.01
N PRO A 56 24.52 2.13 -11.65
CA PRO A 56 25.62 2.12 -12.63
C PRO A 56 25.40 3.01 -13.86
N ALA A 57 24.14 3.33 -14.19
CA ALA A 57 23.80 4.18 -15.34
C ALA A 57 23.85 5.68 -15.03
N LEU A 58 23.91 6.05 -13.75
CA LEU A 58 23.82 7.43 -13.31
C LEU A 58 25.19 8.11 -13.33
N PRO A 59 25.25 9.44 -13.56
CA PRO A 59 26.51 10.17 -13.55
C PRO A 59 27.17 10.14 -12.16
N PRO A 60 28.50 10.14 -12.05
CA PRO A 60 29.21 10.02 -10.78
C PRO A 60 29.19 11.31 -9.93
N ALA A 61 28.67 12.40 -10.49
CA ALA A 61 28.57 13.70 -9.83
C ALA A 61 27.23 14.36 -10.18
N GLN A 62 26.65 15.03 -9.18
CA GLN A 62 25.41 15.79 -9.36
C GLN A 62 25.68 17.05 -10.17
N THR A 63 25.03 17.17 -11.34
CA THR A 63 25.20 18.34 -12.22
C THR A 63 24.30 19.51 -11.80
N LEU A 64 23.04 19.24 -11.47
CA LEU A 64 22.07 20.22 -10.99
C LEU A 64 21.38 19.69 -9.73
N TRP A 65 20.92 20.61 -8.89
CA TRP A 65 20.08 20.27 -7.74
C TRP A 65 18.86 19.45 -8.21
N VAL A 66 18.48 18.42 -7.44
CA VAL A 66 17.49 17.35 -7.74
C VAL A 66 17.77 16.42 -8.94
N MET A 67 18.83 16.60 -9.73
CA MET A 67 19.20 15.59 -10.74
C MET A 67 19.81 14.34 -10.10
N PRO A 68 19.40 13.12 -10.49
CA PRO A 68 19.92 11.89 -9.94
C PRO A 68 21.39 11.69 -10.33
N TYR A 69 22.17 11.14 -9.41
CA TYR A 69 23.58 10.85 -9.59
C TYR A 69 23.96 9.68 -8.67
N ALA A 70 25.07 9.01 -8.97
CA ALA A 70 25.60 7.92 -8.14
C ALA A 70 26.82 8.40 -7.34
N PRO A 71 26.70 8.58 -6.01
CA PRO A 71 27.83 8.99 -5.18
C PRO A 71 28.97 7.95 -5.23
N LYS A 72 30.19 8.39 -5.54
CA LYS A 72 31.39 7.53 -5.54
C LYS A 72 31.63 6.82 -4.20
N ALA A 73 31.13 7.39 -3.10
CA ALA A 73 31.20 6.82 -1.76
C ALA A 73 30.39 5.51 -1.58
N LEU A 74 29.52 5.16 -2.53
CA LEU A 74 28.80 3.87 -2.54
C LEU A 74 29.71 2.67 -2.85
N GLY A 75 30.92 2.91 -3.36
CA GLY A 75 31.89 1.86 -3.66
C GLY A 75 31.86 1.41 -5.12
N TRP A 76 33.00 0.94 -5.61
CA TRP A 76 33.19 0.61 -7.02
C TRP A 76 32.35 -0.57 -7.49
N SER A 77 32.18 -1.60 -6.67
CA SER A 77 31.38 -2.79 -7.02
C SER A 77 29.93 -2.43 -7.33
N VAL A 78 29.34 -1.51 -6.56
CA VAL A 78 27.96 -1.03 -6.72
C VAL A 78 27.77 -0.25 -8.02
N LEU A 79 28.80 0.50 -8.44
CA LEU A 79 28.72 1.42 -9.58
C LEU A 79 29.15 0.79 -10.91
N LYS A 80 29.72 -0.41 -10.87
CA LYS A 80 30.27 -1.07 -12.06
C LYS A 80 29.23 -1.91 -12.79
N ASP A 81 28.55 -2.79 -12.06
CA ASP A 81 27.66 -3.81 -12.61
C ASP A 81 26.25 -3.65 -12.03
N TYR A 82 25.21 -4.10 -12.74
CA TYR A 82 23.83 -4.04 -12.26
C TYR A 82 23.50 -5.23 -11.35
N SER A 83 22.81 -5.00 -10.24
CA SER A 83 22.26 -6.07 -9.40
C SER A 83 21.05 -6.72 -10.10
N PRO A 84 21.11 -8.02 -10.47
CA PRO A 84 19.99 -8.70 -11.12
C PRO A 84 18.71 -8.68 -10.28
N ARG A 85 18.86 -8.79 -8.96
CA ARG A 85 17.74 -8.71 -8.00
C ARG A 85 17.10 -7.33 -7.98
N ALA A 86 17.91 -6.27 -7.93
CA ALA A 86 17.39 -4.91 -7.94
C ALA A 86 16.61 -4.60 -9.24
N VAL A 87 17.11 -5.10 -10.39
CA VAL A 87 16.41 -4.99 -11.68
C VAL A 87 15.11 -5.79 -11.71
N LEU A 88 15.07 -7.00 -11.15
CA LEU A 88 13.85 -7.79 -10.98
C LEU A 88 12.82 -7.04 -10.11
N MET A 89 13.25 -6.50 -8.97
CA MET A 89 12.41 -5.71 -8.07
C MET A 89 11.84 -4.48 -8.78
N PHE A 90 12.67 -3.77 -9.56
CA PHE A 90 12.20 -2.69 -10.41
C PHE A 90 11.12 -3.13 -11.39
N GLY A 91 11.30 -4.27 -12.09
CA GLY A 91 10.29 -4.81 -12.99
C GLY A 91 8.95 -5.06 -12.29
N LEU A 92 8.97 -5.64 -11.10
CA LEU A 92 7.76 -5.90 -10.30
C LEU A 92 7.08 -4.60 -9.84
N VAL A 93 7.85 -3.64 -9.31
CA VAL A 93 7.33 -2.34 -8.88
C VAL A 93 6.83 -1.51 -10.07
N PHE A 94 7.46 -1.62 -11.24
CA PHE A 94 6.99 -0.99 -12.48
C PHE A 94 5.63 -1.55 -12.91
N ILE A 95 5.43 -2.89 -12.87
CA ILE A 95 4.13 -3.50 -13.14
C ILE A 95 3.08 -3.04 -12.12
N TRP A 96 3.45 -2.97 -10.83
CA TRP A 96 2.60 -2.41 -9.78
C TRP A 96 2.19 -0.96 -10.08
N MET A 97 3.13 -0.12 -10.52
CA MET A 97 2.86 1.26 -10.94
C MET A 97 1.93 1.30 -12.15
N CYS A 98 2.14 0.48 -13.18
CA CYS A 98 1.27 0.44 -14.36
C CYS A 98 -0.17 0.12 -13.95
N ARG A 99 -0.37 -0.85 -13.06
CA ARG A 99 -1.67 -1.19 -12.49
C ARG A 99 -2.29 -0.01 -11.73
N LEU A 100 -1.55 0.60 -10.80
CA LEU A 100 -2.04 1.71 -9.99
C LEU A 100 -2.36 2.94 -10.84
N THR A 101 -1.49 3.27 -11.79
CA THR A 101 -1.64 4.38 -12.75
C THR A 101 -2.85 4.17 -13.64
N TYR A 102 -3.07 2.95 -14.16
CA TYR A 102 -4.28 2.61 -14.91
C TYR A 102 -5.55 2.83 -14.08
N ASN A 103 -5.56 2.37 -12.83
CA ASN A 103 -6.72 2.55 -11.95
C ASN A 103 -6.97 4.02 -11.60
N ALA A 104 -5.91 4.82 -11.41
CA ALA A 104 -5.99 6.26 -11.20
C ALA A 104 -6.49 7.00 -12.44
N TYR A 105 -5.93 6.70 -13.62
CA TYR A 105 -6.30 7.30 -14.89
C TYR A 105 -7.79 7.12 -15.20
N ARG A 106 -8.31 5.89 -15.10
CA ARG A 106 -9.73 5.64 -15.42
C ARG A 106 -10.70 6.27 -14.41
N ARG A 107 -10.24 6.57 -13.19
CA ARG A 107 -10.99 7.34 -12.19
C ARG A 107 -10.92 8.85 -12.43
N GLY A 108 -10.25 9.31 -13.49
CA GLY A 108 -10.15 10.72 -13.88
C GLY A 108 -9.05 11.50 -13.15
N PHE A 109 -8.18 10.82 -12.39
CA PHE A 109 -7.27 11.46 -11.44
C PHE A 109 -6.21 12.37 -12.07
N PHE A 110 -5.88 12.13 -13.34
CA PHE A 110 -4.96 12.94 -14.15
C PHE A 110 -5.66 13.89 -15.14
N THR A 111 -6.98 13.76 -15.29
CA THR A 111 -7.78 14.58 -16.21
C THR A 111 -8.44 15.74 -15.48
N ASN A 112 -8.91 15.50 -14.26
CA ASN A 112 -9.56 16.52 -13.45
C ASN A 112 -8.65 16.94 -12.28
N PHE A 113 -7.91 18.03 -12.48
CA PHE A 113 -6.99 18.56 -11.47
C PHE A 113 -7.69 19.15 -10.23
N GLN A 114 -9.01 19.35 -10.29
CA GLN A 114 -9.80 19.81 -9.16
C GLN A 114 -10.27 18.67 -8.25
N ASP A 115 -10.21 17.41 -8.72
CA ASP A 115 -10.60 16.27 -7.90
C ASP A 115 -9.62 16.08 -6.74
N GLU A 116 -10.18 15.96 -5.55
CA GLU A 116 -9.49 15.73 -4.29
C GLU A 116 -10.00 14.42 -3.69
N ASP A 117 -9.13 13.68 -3.01
CA ASP A 117 -9.56 12.50 -2.28
C ASP A 117 -10.60 12.90 -1.21
N TYR A 118 -11.77 12.27 -1.27
CA TYR A 118 -12.90 12.59 -0.41
C TYR A 118 -12.58 12.48 1.08
N ARG A 119 -11.56 11.69 1.47
CA ARG A 119 -11.09 11.59 2.86
C ARG A 119 -10.58 12.93 3.38
N TRP A 120 -9.89 13.70 2.55
CA TRP A 120 -9.40 15.03 2.92
C TRP A 120 -10.53 16.03 3.06
N ILE A 121 -11.55 15.95 2.20
CA ILE A 121 -12.76 16.78 2.30
C ILE A 121 -13.46 16.56 3.65
N VAL A 122 -13.64 15.29 4.04
CA VAL A 122 -14.25 14.93 5.33
C VAL A 122 -13.37 15.38 6.50
N LEU A 123 -12.06 15.12 6.43
CA LEU A 123 -11.12 15.50 7.49
C LEU A 123 -11.06 17.02 7.68
N ARG A 124 -11.09 17.79 6.59
CA ARG A 124 -11.11 19.26 6.60
C ARG A 124 -12.33 19.82 7.35
N GLN A 125 -13.46 19.11 7.34
CA GLN A 125 -14.65 19.49 8.10
C GLN A 125 -14.57 19.14 9.60
N GLN A 126 -13.69 18.22 9.98
CA GLN A 126 -13.53 17.73 11.36
C GLN A 126 -12.44 18.49 12.13
N LEU A 127 -11.53 19.18 11.44
CA LEU A 127 -10.40 19.88 12.04
C LEU A 127 -10.53 21.41 11.96
N PRO A 128 -10.07 22.16 12.96
CA PRO A 128 -9.84 23.59 12.83
C PRO A 128 -8.88 23.91 11.67
N LYS A 129 -9.08 25.04 10.98
CA LYS A 129 -8.30 25.43 9.79
C LYS A 129 -6.78 25.39 10.02
N TRP A 130 -6.31 25.93 11.15
CA TRP A 130 -4.87 25.95 11.47
C TRP A 130 -4.30 24.54 11.61
N LEU A 131 -5.04 23.63 12.25
CA LEU A 131 -4.61 22.25 12.46
C LEU A 131 -4.60 21.50 11.13
N PHE A 132 -5.58 21.76 10.25
CA PHE A 132 -5.58 21.20 8.90
C PHE A 132 -4.34 21.62 8.09
N HIS A 133 -3.87 22.88 8.21
CA HIS A 133 -2.63 23.31 7.57
C HIS A 133 -1.39 22.61 8.13
N VAL A 134 -1.33 22.40 9.45
CA VAL A 134 -0.27 21.60 10.09
C VAL A 134 -0.31 20.16 9.58
N THR A 135 -1.49 19.53 9.55
CA THR A 135 -1.70 18.19 9.00
C THR A 135 -1.29 18.11 7.53
N ASN A 136 -1.61 19.12 6.73
CA ASN A 136 -1.23 19.19 5.33
C ASN A 136 0.31 19.18 5.14
N LEU A 137 1.04 20.02 5.89
CA LEU A 137 2.50 20.05 5.81
C LEU A 137 3.13 18.75 6.32
N THR A 138 2.75 18.34 7.54
CA THR A 138 3.45 17.28 8.28
C THR A 138 3.04 15.87 7.84
N PHE A 139 1.75 15.62 7.70
CA PHE A 139 1.23 14.28 7.39
C PHE A 139 1.00 14.11 5.89
N ILE A 140 0.22 15.00 5.27
CA ILE A 140 -0.17 14.83 3.86
C ILE A 140 1.06 14.99 2.97
N SER A 141 1.81 16.09 3.10
CA SER A 141 2.96 16.35 2.24
C SER A 141 4.21 15.59 2.71
N ALA A 142 4.68 15.82 3.94
CA ALA A 142 5.97 15.28 4.37
C ALA A 142 5.95 13.76 4.64
N ALA A 143 5.07 13.28 5.54
CA ALA A 143 5.09 11.87 5.93
C ALA A 143 4.81 10.92 4.75
N GLN A 144 3.92 11.30 3.82
CA GLN A 144 3.67 10.50 2.62
C GLN A 144 4.87 10.48 1.68
N ASN A 145 5.53 11.61 1.39
CA ASN A 145 6.74 11.62 0.55
C ASN A 145 7.88 10.80 1.18
N VAL A 146 8.04 10.89 2.51
CA VAL A 146 9.00 10.05 3.24
C VAL A 146 8.66 8.58 3.09
N LEU A 147 7.38 8.19 3.25
CA LEU A 147 6.96 6.81 3.04
C LEU A 147 7.26 6.33 1.61
N LEU A 148 7.01 7.16 0.59
CA LEU A 148 7.29 6.80 -0.81
C LEU A 148 8.78 6.59 -1.07
N LEU A 149 9.66 7.36 -0.40
CA LEU A 149 11.11 7.10 -0.39
C LEU A 149 11.42 5.76 0.30
N LEU A 150 10.84 5.51 1.48
CA LEU A 150 11.08 4.28 2.24
C LEU A 150 10.77 3.03 1.41
N LEU A 151 9.74 3.06 0.56
CA LEU A 151 9.40 1.96 -0.33
C LEU A 151 10.50 1.61 -1.35
N GLY A 152 11.42 2.53 -1.64
CA GLY A 152 12.61 2.25 -2.47
C GLY A 152 13.75 1.53 -1.73
N LEU A 153 13.78 1.59 -0.39
CA LEU A 153 14.90 1.06 0.41
C LEU A 153 15.17 -0.44 0.26
N PRO A 154 14.17 -1.33 0.07
CA PRO A 154 14.46 -2.73 -0.21
C PRO A 154 15.34 -2.92 -1.46
N THR A 155 15.19 -2.05 -2.46
CA THR A 155 16.00 -2.09 -3.69
C THR A 155 17.41 -1.55 -3.44
N TYR A 156 17.54 -0.57 -2.55
CA TYR A 156 18.85 -0.15 -2.02
C TYR A 156 19.59 -1.31 -1.39
N ILE A 157 18.94 -2.09 -0.52
CA ILE A 157 19.56 -3.26 0.12
C ILE A 157 20.08 -4.21 -0.95
N ALA A 158 19.25 -4.58 -1.93
CA ALA A 158 19.59 -5.49 -3.01
C ALA A 158 20.70 -5.00 -3.96
N SER A 159 20.89 -3.69 -4.10
CA SER A 159 21.86 -3.10 -5.04
C SER A 159 23.17 -2.66 -4.39
N VAL A 160 23.13 -2.20 -3.13
CA VAL A 160 24.28 -1.60 -2.44
C VAL A 160 24.85 -2.51 -1.36
N VAL A 161 24.00 -3.25 -0.65
CA VAL A 161 24.42 -4.05 0.52
C VAL A 161 24.71 -5.50 0.11
N GLN A 162 23.94 -6.06 -0.82
CA GLN A 162 24.09 -7.44 -1.28
C GLN A 162 25.10 -7.55 -2.43
N PRO A 163 25.82 -8.68 -2.56
CA PRO A 163 26.61 -8.95 -3.75
C PRO A 163 25.73 -9.09 -4.99
N HIS A 164 26.27 -8.73 -6.16
CA HIS A 164 25.57 -8.81 -7.44
C HIS A 164 25.66 -10.22 -8.03
N THR A 165 24.99 -11.16 -7.37
CA THR A 165 24.93 -12.57 -7.78
C THR A 165 23.81 -12.82 -8.79
N PRO A 166 23.88 -13.92 -9.58
CA PRO A 166 22.75 -14.38 -10.38
C PRO A 166 21.49 -14.63 -9.53
N LEU A 167 20.31 -14.48 -10.14
CA LEU A 167 19.03 -14.72 -9.47
C LEU A 167 18.94 -16.16 -8.97
N THR A 168 18.41 -16.30 -7.77
CA THR A 168 18.26 -17.57 -7.06
C THR A 168 16.79 -18.02 -7.03
N THR A 169 16.54 -19.25 -6.57
CA THR A 169 15.18 -19.80 -6.47
C THR A 169 14.22 -18.95 -5.65
N SER A 170 14.69 -18.33 -4.56
CA SER A 170 13.87 -17.44 -3.72
C SER A 170 13.43 -16.19 -4.48
N ASP A 171 14.30 -15.63 -5.34
CA ASP A 171 13.99 -14.46 -6.17
C ASP A 171 12.84 -14.77 -7.14
N TYR A 172 12.92 -15.91 -7.84
CA TYR A 172 11.85 -16.35 -8.74
C TYR A 172 10.56 -16.70 -8.01
N ALA A 173 10.65 -17.41 -6.88
CA ALA A 173 9.47 -17.77 -6.09
C ALA A 173 8.73 -16.53 -5.58
N LEU A 174 9.45 -15.55 -5.01
CA LEU A 174 8.87 -14.29 -4.55
C LEU A 174 8.35 -13.44 -5.70
N ALA A 175 8.99 -13.45 -6.87
CA ALA A 175 8.47 -12.76 -8.06
C ALA A 175 7.12 -13.35 -8.52
N VAL A 176 6.99 -14.68 -8.55
CA VAL A 176 5.71 -15.34 -8.87
C VAL A 176 4.64 -15.00 -7.85
N VAL A 177 4.98 -14.97 -6.55
CA VAL A 177 4.05 -14.55 -5.49
C VAL A 177 3.63 -13.08 -5.69
N ALA A 178 4.58 -12.17 -5.95
CA ALA A 178 4.29 -10.76 -6.20
C ALA A 178 3.36 -10.57 -7.40
N LEU A 179 3.63 -11.22 -8.54
CA LEU A 179 2.79 -11.16 -9.74
C LEU A 179 1.39 -11.74 -9.49
N THR A 180 1.29 -12.81 -8.70
CA THR A 180 0.01 -13.39 -8.31
C THR A 180 -0.79 -12.40 -7.45
N ILE A 181 -0.15 -11.77 -6.47
CA ILE A 181 -0.77 -10.73 -5.64
C ILE A 181 -1.28 -9.57 -6.51
N LEU A 182 -0.46 -9.09 -7.46
CA LEU A 182 -0.87 -8.02 -8.38
C LEU A 182 -2.05 -8.44 -9.27
N GLY A 183 -2.11 -9.70 -9.72
CA GLY A 183 -3.24 -10.22 -10.48
C GLY A 183 -4.55 -10.25 -9.67
N ILE A 184 -4.47 -10.63 -8.39
CA ILE A 184 -5.60 -10.60 -7.46
C ILE A 184 -6.01 -9.14 -7.19
N GLU A 185 -5.05 -8.26 -6.95
CA GLU A 185 -5.27 -6.83 -6.71
C GLU A 185 -5.96 -6.17 -7.90
N PHE A 186 -5.44 -6.39 -9.11
CA PHE A 186 -6.03 -5.89 -10.35
C PHE A 186 -7.47 -6.40 -10.53
N THR A 187 -7.73 -7.66 -10.16
CA THR A 187 -9.09 -8.21 -10.18
C THR A 187 -10.00 -7.51 -9.15
N ALA A 188 -9.51 -7.26 -7.94
CA ALA A 188 -10.25 -6.53 -6.90
C ALA A 188 -10.59 -5.10 -7.32
N ASP A 189 -9.64 -4.38 -7.92
CA ASP A 189 -9.83 -3.03 -8.46
C ASP A 189 -10.88 -3.01 -9.57
N ASN A 190 -10.83 -3.98 -10.49
CA ASN A 190 -11.81 -4.11 -11.57
C ASN A 190 -13.20 -4.51 -11.06
N GLN A 191 -13.30 -5.37 -10.05
CA GLN A 191 -14.58 -5.69 -9.40
C GLN A 191 -15.20 -4.45 -8.75
N GLN A 192 -14.41 -3.64 -8.04
CA GLN A 192 -14.88 -2.41 -7.45
C GLN A 192 -15.37 -1.42 -8.51
N TRP A 193 -14.63 -1.28 -9.61
CA TRP A 193 -15.03 -0.42 -10.74
C TRP A 193 -16.33 -0.88 -11.40
N ALA A 194 -16.42 -2.16 -11.75
CA ALA A 194 -17.63 -2.73 -12.36
C ALA A 194 -18.86 -2.53 -11.46
N PHE A 195 -18.71 -2.71 -10.14
CA PHE A 195 -19.79 -2.41 -9.19
C PHE A 195 -20.21 -0.93 -9.22
N HIS A 196 -19.26 0.00 -9.19
CA HIS A 196 -19.58 1.43 -9.22
C HIS A 196 -20.22 1.86 -10.54
N SER A 197 -19.75 1.33 -11.68
CA SER A 197 -20.38 1.54 -12.99
C SER A 197 -21.81 1.00 -13.01
N TYR A 198 -22.05 -0.22 -12.51
CA TYR A 198 -23.38 -0.80 -12.40
C TYR A 198 -24.29 0.03 -11.49
N LYS A 199 -23.83 0.37 -10.28
CA LYS A 199 -24.58 1.17 -9.31
C LYS A 199 -24.99 2.52 -9.89
N HIS A 200 -24.05 3.21 -10.56
CA HIS A 200 -24.31 4.51 -11.16
C HIS A 200 -25.39 4.42 -12.25
N ALA A 201 -25.25 3.46 -13.17
CA ALA A 201 -26.22 3.24 -14.25
C ALA A 201 -27.61 2.83 -13.71
N PHE A 202 -27.66 1.96 -12.70
CA PHE A 202 -28.90 1.51 -12.09
C PHE A 202 -29.66 2.67 -11.41
N LEU A 203 -28.97 3.45 -10.58
CA LEU A 203 -29.58 4.56 -9.85
C LEU A 203 -29.98 5.71 -10.78
N ALA A 204 -29.24 5.95 -11.86
CA ALA A 204 -29.61 6.93 -12.88
C ALA A 204 -30.91 6.50 -13.59
N LYS A 205 -31.01 5.24 -14.00
CA LYS A 205 -32.23 4.68 -14.60
C LYS A 205 -33.42 4.75 -13.66
N GLU A 206 -33.23 4.46 -12.37
CA GLU A 206 -34.29 4.56 -11.35
C GLU A 206 -34.81 5.99 -11.18
N LYS A 207 -33.94 7.00 -11.38
CA LYS A 207 -34.31 8.42 -11.36
C LYS A 207 -34.84 8.95 -12.70
N GLY A 208 -34.92 8.11 -13.73
CA GLY A 208 -35.36 8.52 -15.07
C GLY A 208 -34.30 9.30 -15.87
N ASP A 209 -33.03 9.27 -15.47
CA ASP A 209 -31.94 9.94 -16.19
C ASP A 209 -31.44 9.06 -17.35
N ALA A 210 -31.81 9.44 -18.58
CA ALA A 210 -31.42 8.76 -19.80
C ALA A 210 -30.03 9.17 -20.34
N THR A 211 -29.36 10.14 -19.72
CA THR A 211 -28.04 10.62 -20.18
C THR A 211 -26.90 9.68 -19.78
N VAL A 212 -27.11 8.86 -18.74
CA VAL A 212 -26.12 7.94 -18.22
C VAL A 212 -26.11 6.65 -19.04
N LYS A 213 -24.93 6.27 -19.54
CA LYS A 213 -24.72 5.02 -20.27
C LYS A 213 -25.17 3.81 -19.44
N ALA A 214 -25.96 2.92 -20.05
CA ALA A 214 -26.35 1.65 -19.45
C ALA A 214 -25.12 0.78 -19.15
N TYR A 215 -25.17 0.04 -18.03
CA TYR A 215 -24.10 -0.89 -17.68
C TYR A 215 -24.01 -2.04 -18.69
N ASN A 216 -22.79 -2.27 -19.21
CA ASN A 216 -22.49 -3.37 -20.11
C ASN A 216 -21.41 -4.27 -19.48
N GLU A 217 -21.78 -5.50 -19.17
CA GLU A 217 -20.88 -6.50 -18.57
C GLU A 217 -19.72 -6.89 -19.50
N ARG A 218 -19.95 -6.91 -20.82
CA ARG A 218 -18.93 -7.31 -21.81
C ARG A 218 -17.77 -6.33 -21.89
N GLU A 219 -18.00 -5.07 -21.53
CA GLU A 219 -16.97 -4.03 -21.44
C GLU A 219 -16.09 -4.16 -20.19
N GLN A 220 -16.52 -4.96 -19.20
CA GLN A 220 -15.76 -5.15 -17.97
C GLN A 220 -14.71 -6.26 -18.13
N TRP A 221 -13.63 -6.12 -17.35
CA TRP A 221 -12.60 -7.16 -17.18
C TRP A 221 -13.24 -8.51 -16.84
N PRO A 222 -12.80 -9.64 -17.43
CA PRO A 222 -13.42 -10.95 -17.21
C PRO A 222 -13.59 -11.33 -15.72
N GLY A 223 -12.59 -11.07 -14.87
CA GLY A 223 -12.66 -11.35 -13.43
C GLY A 223 -13.60 -10.42 -12.63
N ALA A 224 -14.20 -9.43 -13.28
CA ALA A 224 -15.13 -8.45 -12.69
C ALA A 224 -16.57 -8.57 -13.22
N ARG A 225 -16.82 -9.52 -14.13
CA ARG A 225 -18.14 -9.84 -14.71
C ARG A 225 -18.98 -10.62 -13.71
N LEU A 226 -19.40 -9.94 -12.66
CA LEU A 226 -20.24 -10.49 -11.60
C LEU A 226 -21.71 -10.17 -11.89
N ALA A 227 -22.59 -11.11 -11.57
CA ALA A 227 -24.04 -10.92 -11.65
C ALA A 227 -24.50 -9.96 -10.54
N TRP A 228 -24.52 -8.67 -10.85
CA TRP A 228 -24.98 -7.61 -9.95
C TRP A 228 -26.50 -7.60 -9.85
N THR A 229 -27.03 -7.31 -8.65
CA THR A 229 -28.48 -7.24 -8.41
C THR A 229 -28.93 -5.82 -8.02
N PRO A 230 -30.23 -5.49 -8.12
CA PRO A 230 -30.76 -4.22 -7.58
C PRO A 230 -30.45 -4.02 -6.09
N ASP A 231 -30.45 -5.10 -5.30
CA ASP A 231 -30.10 -5.07 -3.88
C ASP A 231 -28.66 -4.57 -3.68
N ASP A 232 -27.73 -4.96 -4.56
CA ASP A 232 -26.33 -4.51 -4.48
C ASP A 232 -26.20 -3.00 -4.74
N ALA A 233 -26.91 -2.49 -5.75
CA ALA A 233 -26.91 -1.06 -6.05
C ALA A 233 -27.49 -0.24 -4.89
N ARG A 234 -28.62 -0.68 -4.33
CA ARG A 234 -29.28 -0.03 -3.19
C ARG A 234 -28.49 -0.12 -1.88
N ARG A 235 -27.73 -1.20 -1.67
CA ARG A 235 -26.81 -1.34 -0.52
C ARG A 235 -25.71 -0.29 -0.55
N GLY A 236 -25.27 0.13 -1.73
CA GLY A 236 -24.38 1.27 -1.93
C GLY A 236 -22.87 0.97 -1.89
N PHE A 237 -22.47 -0.24 -1.47
CA PHE A 237 -21.07 -0.71 -1.46
C PHE A 237 -20.96 -2.17 -1.94
N ILE A 238 -19.77 -2.52 -2.45
CA ILE A 238 -19.48 -3.85 -3.01
C ILE A 238 -19.31 -4.90 -1.91
N THR A 239 -19.92 -6.07 -2.10
CA THR A 239 -19.74 -7.24 -1.21
C THR A 239 -19.42 -8.52 -1.99
N ARG A 240 -19.61 -8.56 -3.31
CA ARG A 240 -19.41 -9.77 -4.15
C ARG A 240 -17.97 -9.93 -4.65
N GLY A 241 -17.66 -11.12 -5.17
CA GLY A 241 -16.33 -11.43 -5.70
C GLY A 241 -15.32 -11.56 -4.57
N LEU A 242 -14.12 -10.98 -4.75
CA LEU A 242 -13.07 -10.96 -3.72
C LEU A 242 -13.52 -10.24 -2.44
N TRP A 243 -14.44 -9.29 -2.57
CA TRP A 243 -15.00 -8.51 -1.47
C TRP A 243 -15.83 -9.35 -0.48
N ARG A 244 -16.17 -10.60 -0.82
CA ARG A 244 -16.80 -11.52 0.14
C ARG A 244 -15.81 -12.12 1.13
N TYR A 245 -14.52 -12.15 0.78
CA TYR A 245 -13.46 -12.78 1.56
C TYR A 245 -12.64 -11.77 2.35
N SER A 246 -12.55 -10.54 1.89
CA SER A 246 -11.95 -9.41 2.60
C SER A 246 -12.78 -8.17 2.30
N ARG A 247 -12.95 -7.28 3.27
CA ARG A 247 -13.63 -6.00 3.04
C ARG A 247 -12.81 -5.01 2.23
N HIS A 248 -11.50 -5.22 2.12
CA HIS A 248 -10.57 -4.39 1.35
C HIS A 248 -9.51 -5.29 0.69
N PRO A 249 -9.90 -6.14 -0.28
CA PRO A 249 -9.00 -7.11 -0.87
C PRO A 249 -7.85 -6.45 -1.65
N ASN A 250 -8.10 -5.29 -2.26
CA ASN A 250 -7.06 -4.49 -2.90
C ASN A 250 -6.03 -3.97 -1.88
N PHE A 251 -6.46 -3.42 -0.74
CA PHE A 251 -5.55 -2.96 0.30
C PHE A 251 -4.78 -4.10 0.98
N ALA A 252 -5.38 -5.28 1.09
CA ALA A 252 -4.70 -6.48 1.57
C ALA A 252 -3.58 -6.90 0.59
N CYS A 253 -3.86 -6.86 -0.72
CA CYS A 253 -2.88 -7.18 -1.75
C CYS A 253 -1.76 -6.12 -1.81
N GLU A 254 -2.10 -4.84 -1.75
CA GLU A 254 -1.14 -3.73 -1.74
C GLU A 254 -0.14 -3.90 -0.59
N GLN A 255 -0.62 -4.13 0.65
CA GLN A 255 0.25 -4.41 1.78
C GLN A 255 1.10 -5.66 1.55
N SER A 256 0.49 -6.75 1.08
CA SER A 256 1.19 -8.04 0.86
C SER A 256 2.28 -7.92 -0.21
N PHE A 257 2.04 -7.15 -1.27
CA PHE A 257 3.01 -6.90 -2.33
C PHE A 257 4.26 -6.23 -1.75
N TRP A 258 4.10 -5.17 -0.97
CA TRP A 258 5.23 -4.48 -0.37
C TRP A 258 5.95 -5.33 0.68
N TRP A 259 5.24 -6.17 1.44
CA TRP A 259 5.90 -7.19 2.26
C TRP A 259 6.78 -8.12 1.41
N VAL A 260 6.31 -8.61 0.27
CA VAL A 260 7.10 -9.45 -0.63
C VAL A 260 8.34 -8.71 -1.17
N ILE A 261 8.21 -7.44 -1.56
CA ILE A 261 9.35 -6.61 -2.00
C ILE A 261 10.40 -6.45 -0.88
N ASN A 262 9.98 -6.31 0.38
CA ASN A 262 10.90 -6.23 1.53
C ASN A 262 11.54 -7.60 1.84
N LEU A 263 10.82 -8.69 1.60
CA LEU A 263 11.30 -10.07 1.81
C LEU A 263 12.29 -10.54 0.75
N MET A 264 12.29 -9.99 -0.46
CA MET A 264 13.22 -10.38 -1.53
C MET A 264 14.69 -10.32 -1.13
N PRO A 265 15.23 -9.17 -0.66
CA PRO A 265 16.59 -9.13 -0.15
C PRO A 265 16.77 -9.97 1.13
N LEU A 266 15.72 -10.20 1.92
CA LEU A 266 15.82 -10.89 3.21
C LEU A 266 15.95 -12.42 3.09
N LEU A 267 15.19 -13.00 2.16
CA LEU A 267 15.08 -14.44 1.95
C LEU A 267 16.03 -14.93 0.85
N CYS A 268 16.88 -14.05 0.34
CA CYS A 268 17.98 -14.44 -0.54
C CYS A 268 19.03 -15.25 0.25
N PRO A 269 19.64 -16.29 -0.35
CA PRO A 269 20.77 -17.00 0.24
C PRO A 269 22.01 -16.11 0.48
N ASP A 270 22.15 -15.05 -0.32
CA ASP A 270 23.25 -14.11 -0.24
C ASP A 270 22.96 -13.03 0.81
N GLY A 271 24.00 -12.58 1.50
CA GLY A 271 23.86 -11.63 2.61
C GLY A 271 23.19 -10.30 2.23
N PRO A 272 22.80 -9.47 3.21
CA PRO A 272 23.15 -9.60 4.62
C PRO A 272 22.26 -10.64 5.30
N ASN A 273 22.89 -11.73 5.76
CA ASN A 273 22.21 -12.67 6.64
C ASN A 273 21.75 -11.89 7.88
N LEU A 274 20.53 -12.16 8.36
CA LEU A 274 20.07 -11.60 9.63
C LEU A 274 21.11 -11.89 10.71
N GLN A 275 21.67 -10.83 11.31
CA GLN A 275 22.60 -11.01 12.41
C GLN A 275 21.85 -11.66 13.58
N GLN A 276 22.18 -12.91 13.86
CA GLN A 276 21.65 -13.60 15.03
C GLN A 276 22.31 -13.02 16.29
N LEU A 277 21.49 -12.61 17.25
CA LEU A 277 21.96 -12.17 18.55
C LEU A 277 22.52 -13.38 19.32
N HIS A 278 23.83 -13.61 19.23
CA HIS A 278 24.52 -14.65 19.99
C HIS A 278 24.93 -14.14 21.38
N VAL A 279 23.96 -13.71 22.19
CA VAL A 279 24.21 -13.26 23.57
C VAL A 279 23.65 -14.32 24.53
N PRO A 280 24.49 -14.97 25.37
CA PRO A 280 24.00 -15.90 26.38
C PRO A 280 22.97 -15.23 27.30
N LEU A 281 21.89 -15.93 27.64
CA LEU A 281 20.80 -15.39 28.47
C LEU A 281 21.32 -14.79 29.79
N ARG A 282 22.33 -15.43 30.40
CA ARG A 282 23.01 -14.92 31.60
C ARG A 282 23.64 -13.54 31.37
N THR A 283 24.34 -13.35 30.25
CA THR A 283 24.97 -12.07 29.90
C THR A 283 23.92 -10.99 29.67
N LEU A 284 22.79 -11.36 29.04
CA LEU A 284 21.67 -10.43 28.82
C LEU A 284 21.06 -9.99 30.16
N ILE A 285 20.79 -10.94 31.07
CA ILE A 285 20.26 -10.64 32.42
C ILE A 285 21.22 -9.77 33.22
N VAL A 286 22.52 -10.10 33.26
CA VAL A 286 23.53 -9.29 33.97
C VAL A 286 23.62 -7.89 33.38
N SER A 287 23.55 -7.76 32.05
CA SER A 287 23.60 -6.46 31.37
C SER A 287 22.36 -5.61 31.65
N LEU A 288 21.18 -6.21 31.83
CA LEU A 288 19.95 -5.51 32.19
C LEU A 288 19.98 -5.01 33.65
N LEU A 289 20.50 -5.83 34.56
CA LEU A 289 20.55 -5.52 35.99
C LEU A 289 21.70 -4.58 36.38
N THR A 290 22.69 -4.38 35.51
CA THR A 290 23.87 -3.55 35.78
C THR A 290 23.84 -2.27 34.95
N PRO A 291 23.53 -1.08 35.54
CA PRO A 291 23.38 0.17 34.79
C PRO A 291 24.58 0.57 33.92
N SER A 292 25.80 0.23 34.34
CA SER A 292 27.02 0.51 33.57
C SER A 292 27.10 -0.28 32.25
N LEU A 293 26.34 -1.36 32.10
CA LEU A 293 26.31 -2.20 30.90
C LEU A 293 25.20 -1.81 29.91
N TRP A 294 24.34 -0.85 30.26
CA TRP A 294 23.22 -0.46 29.39
C TRP A 294 23.67 0.11 28.04
N GLN A 295 24.74 0.90 28.00
CA GLN A 295 25.25 1.47 26.75
C GLN A 295 25.82 0.38 25.80
N PRO A 296 26.74 -0.51 26.24
CA PRO A 296 27.16 -1.65 25.43
C PRO A 296 26.01 -2.58 25.02
N LEU A 297 25.06 -2.84 25.92
CA LEU A 297 23.88 -3.66 25.63
C LEU A 297 23.03 -3.01 24.54
N TYR A 298 22.72 -1.72 24.67
CA TYR A 298 21.98 -0.96 23.67
C TYR A 298 22.70 -0.99 22.32
N ALA A 299 24.01 -0.74 22.30
CA ALA A 299 24.80 -0.79 21.07
C ALA A 299 24.77 -2.18 20.41
N SER A 300 24.86 -3.25 21.20
CA SER A 300 24.81 -4.63 20.70
C SER A 300 23.43 -4.98 20.15
N LEU A 301 22.37 -4.68 20.90
CA LEU A 301 20.99 -4.92 20.47
C LEU A 301 20.68 -4.11 19.20
N ARG A 302 21.09 -2.84 19.15
CA ARG A 302 20.96 -2.00 17.96
C ARG A 302 21.69 -2.62 16.79
N ALA A 303 22.95 -3.02 16.92
CA ALA A 303 23.71 -3.64 15.83
C ALA A 303 23.03 -4.92 15.30
N SER A 304 22.49 -5.76 16.19
CA SER A 304 21.86 -7.02 15.79
C SER A 304 20.47 -6.86 15.16
N PHE A 305 19.63 -5.96 15.68
CA PHE A 305 18.23 -5.87 15.26
C PHE A 305 17.95 -4.72 14.28
N TRP A 306 18.72 -3.63 14.32
CA TRP A 306 18.47 -2.46 13.50
C TRP A 306 18.47 -2.75 11.99
N PRO A 307 19.39 -3.57 11.44
CA PRO A 307 19.35 -3.93 10.01
C PRO A 307 18.04 -4.63 9.62
N SER A 308 17.56 -5.55 10.46
CA SER A 308 16.29 -6.26 10.26
C SER A 308 15.10 -5.31 10.34
N ILE A 309 15.13 -4.34 11.27
CA ILE A 309 14.12 -3.31 11.40
C ILE A 309 14.09 -2.43 10.16
N GLU A 310 15.24 -1.91 9.71
CA GLU A 310 15.34 -1.09 8.50
C GLU A 310 14.77 -1.80 7.26
N GLN A 311 14.97 -3.12 7.19
CA GLN A 311 14.51 -3.93 6.07
C GLN A 311 12.99 -4.15 6.04
N VAL A 312 12.30 -4.19 7.17
CA VAL A 312 10.83 -4.36 7.22
C VAL A 312 10.08 -3.06 7.45
N LEU A 313 10.78 -2.00 7.87
CA LEU A 313 10.21 -0.70 8.19
C LEU A 313 9.32 -0.15 7.06
N PRO A 314 9.69 -0.20 5.76
CA PRO A 314 8.82 0.29 4.69
C PRO A 314 7.46 -0.42 4.66
N ALA A 315 7.46 -1.75 4.73
CA ALA A 315 6.23 -2.54 4.72
C ALA A 315 5.39 -2.30 5.99
N VAL A 316 6.02 -2.18 7.16
CA VAL A 316 5.34 -1.87 8.42
C VAL A 316 4.69 -0.48 8.37
N CYS A 317 5.42 0.55 7.94
CA CYS A 317 4.88 1.91 7.82
C CYS A 317 3.71 1.97 6.83
N LEU A 318 3.82 1.26 5.70
CA LEU A 318 2.72 1.16 4.73
C LEU A 318 1.50 0.46 5.35
N SER A 319 1.69 -0.67 6.03
CA SER A 319 0.60 -1.37 6.73
C SER A 319 -0.09 -0.49 7.79
N ILE A 320 0.67 0.29 8.56
CA ILE A 320 0.10 1.23 9.53
C ILE A 320 -0.75 2.30 8.84
N LEU A 321 -0.27 2.86 7.73
CA LEU A 321 -1.02 3.84 6.93
C LEU A 321 -2.31 3.24 6.40
N PHE A 322 -2.24 2.06 5.77
CA PHE A 322 -3.40 1.38 5.19
C PHE A 322 -4.41 0.98 6.25
N TYR A 323 -3.97 0.45 7.39
CA TYR A 323 -4.85 0.10 8.50
C TYR A 323 -5.58 1.34 9.06
N SER A 324 -4.84 2.41 9.36
CA SER A 324 -5.40 3.68 9.86
C SER A 324 -6.37 4.32 8.85
N SER A 325 -5.99 4.36 7.58
CA SER A 325 -6.82 4.85 6.47
C SER A 325 -8.10 4.02 6.30
N THR A 326 -8.00 2.70 6.49
CA THR A 326 -9.14 1.79 6.42
C THR A 326 -10.13 2.07 7.53
N ILE A 327 -9.67 2.21 8.78
CA ILE A 327 -10.55 2.58 9.91
C ILE A 327 -11.33 3.86 9.59
N PHE A 328 -10.66 4.89 9.08
CA PHE A 328 -11.32 6.15 8.71
C PHE A 328 -12.33 5.97 7.57
N THR A 329 -11.94 5.24 6.52
CA THR A 329 -12.81 4.95 5.37
C THR A 329 -14.04 4.12 5.76
N GLU A 330 -13.88 3.15 6.65
CA GLU A 330 -14.96 2.35 7.20
C GLU A 330 -15.89 3.18 8.08
N ALA A 331 -15.37 4.15 8.85
CA ALA A 331 -16.20 5.08 9.63
C ALA A 331 -17.10 5.94 8.72
N ILE A 332 -16.57 6.44 7.60
CA ILE A 332 -17.35 7.16 6.57
C ILE A 332 -18.40 6.24 5.93
N SER A 333 -18.05 4.97 5.67
CA SER A 333 -18.99 4.00 5.10
C SER A 333 -20.10 3.64 6.09
N LEU A 334 -19.76 3.52 7.38
CA LEU A 334 -20.70 3.25 8.45
C LEU A 334 -21.68 4.41 8.67
N SER A 335 -21.24 5.67 8.52
CA SER A 335 -22.17 6.81 8.61
C SER A 335 -23.17 6.84 7.45
N LYS A 336 -22.77 6.40 6.26
CA LYS A 336 -23.65 6.31 5.07
C LYS A 336 -24.59 5.10 5.10
N TYR A 337 -24.12 3.95 5.59
CA TYR A 337 -24.83 2.67 5.51
C TYR A 337 -24.82 1.92 6.87
N PRO A 338 -25.43 2.47 7.94
CA PRO A 338 -25.19 2.03 9.31
C PRO A 338 -25.56 0.56 9.58
N ALA A 339 -26.71 0.09 9.10
CA ALA A 339 -27.14 -1.29 9.34
C ALA A 339 -26.37 -2.30 8.47
N ALA A 340 -26.32 -2.06 7.15
CA ALA A 340 -25.73 -2.99 6.18
C ALA A 340 -24.20 -3.07 6.33
N TYR A 341 -23.52 -1.94 6.52
CA TYR A 341 -22.06 -1.93 6.65
C TYR A 341 -21.61 -2.53 7.98
N LYS A 342 -22.34 -2.30 9.08
CA LYS A 342 -22.08 -2.97 10.36
C LYS A 342 -22.26 -4.48 10.28
N ALA A 343 -23.28 -4.95 9.55
CA ALA A 343 -23.44 -6.37 9.27
C ALA A 343 -22.26 -6.93 8.45
N TYR A 344 -21.77 -6.17 7.47
CA TYR A 344 -20.61 -6.55 6.67
C TYR A 344 -19.31 -6.61 7.49
N GLN A 345 -19.06 -5.63 8.38
CA GLN A 345 -17.95 -5.66 9.33
C GLN A 345 -18.02 -6.85 10.28
N ARG A 346 -19.23 -7.24 10.70
CA ARG A 346 -19.44 -8.42 11.55
C ARG A 346 -19.17 -9.71 10.79
N ARG A 347 -19.51 -9.78 9.50
CA ARG A 347 -19.45 -11.00 8.69
C ARG A 347 -18.12 -11.27 8.02
N VAL A 348 -17.47 -10.22 7.53
CA VAL A 348 -16.28 -10.33 6.66
C VAL A 348 -15.08 -9.74 7.39
N GLY A 349 -13.89 -10.34 7.22
CA GLY A 349 -12.61 -9.88 7.75
C GLY A 349 -12.12 -8.63 7.03
N MET A 350 -11.29 -7.81 7.69
CA MET A 350 -10.84 -6.55 7.08
C MET A 350 -9.91 -6.82 5.89
N PHE A 351 -8.82 -7.56 6.13
CA PHE A 351 -7.81 -7.88 5.11
C PHE A 351 -7.61 -9.38 4.86
N SER A 352 -8.22 -10.27 5.66
CA SER A 352 -7.95 -11.71 5.61
C SER A 352 -9.20 -12.56 5.44
N ALA A 353 -9.12 -13.53 4.51
CA ALA A 353 -10.12 -14.57 4.32
C ALA A 353 -10.25 -15.49 5.56
N GLY A 354 -9.16 -15.75 6.27
CA GLY A 354 -9.18 -16.53 7.52
C GLY A 354 -10.05 -15.86 8.59
N GLN A 355 -9.94 -14.53 8.73
CA GLN A 355 -10.82 -13.76 9.62
C GLN A 355 -12.29 -13.83 9.19
N THR A 356 -12.57 -13.84 7.88
CA THR A 356 -13.94 -14.02 7.35
C THR A 356 -14.53 -15.38 7.71
N LEU A 357 -13.73 -16.45 7.61
CA LEU A 357 -14.14 -17.79 8.00
C LEU A 357 -14.43 -17.87 9.51
N ALA A 358 -13.49 -17.39 10.33
CA ALA A 358 -13.65 -17.37 11.78
C ALA A 358 -14.90 -16.60 12.23
N LYS A 359 -15.15 -15.42 11.65
CA LYS A 359 -16.35 -14.62 11.91
C LYS A 359 -17.64 -15.34 11.50
N GLY A 360 -17.65 -16.01 10.35
CA GLY A 360 -18.80 -16.80 9.90
C GLY A 360 -19.14 -17.93 10.87
N LEU A 361 -18.13 -18.70 11.28
CA LEU A 361 -18.29 -19.78 12.26
C LEU A 361 -18.76 -19.24 13.61
N TRP A 362 -18.19 -18.12 14.08
CA TRP A 362 -18.61 -17.48 15.33
C TRP A 362 -20.10 -17.09 15.31
N ILE A 363 -20.56 -16.45 14.23
CA ILE A 363 -21.97 -16.06 14.11
C ILE A 363 -22.88 -17.29 14.17
N LYS A 364 -22.54 -18.33 13.40
CA LYS A 364 -23.34 -19.57 13.33
C LYS A 364 -23.43 -20.29 14.67
N TYR A 365 -22.29 -20.50 15.34
CA TYR A 365 -22.23 -21.36 16.52
C TYR A 365 -22.42 -20.61 17.86
N VAL A 366 -22.15 -19.30 17.91
CA VAL A 366 -22.26 -18.52 19.16
C VAL A 366 -23.49 -17.62 19.17
N ASN A 367 -23.86 -17.01 18.02
CA ASN A 367 -25.00 -16.10 17.98
C ASN A 367 -26.32 -16.76 17.54
N GLY A 368 -26.26 -17.97 16.99
CA GLY A 368 -27.43 -18.75 16.56
C GLY A 368 -27.91 -18.42 15.15
N SER A 369 -28.77 -19.29 14.62
CA SER A 369 -29.24 -19.27 13.22
C SER A 369 -29.99 -18.00 12.82
N LEU A 370 -30.81 -17.43 13.72
CA LEU A 370 -31.52 -16.17 13.45
C LEU A 370 -30.58 -14.99 13.26
N ALA A 371 -29.48 -14.94 14.02
CA ALA A 371 -28.47 -13.89 13.87
C ALA A 371 -27.66 -14.07 12.58
N GLU A 372 -27.37 -15.32 12.21
CA GLU A 372 -26.74 -15.66 10.93
C GLU A 372 -27.62 -15.21 9.75
N GLU A 373 -28.89 -15.59 9.73
CA GLU A 373 -29.82 -15.25 8.66
C GLU A 373 -29.96 -13.73 8.48
N ARG A 374 -30.11 -12.98 9.59
CA ARG A 374 -30.18 -11.51 9.55
C ARG A 374 -28.91 -10.89 8.96
N VAL A 375 -27.73 -11.38 9.36
CA VAL A 375 -26.46 -10.85 8.87
C VAL A 375 -26.27 -11.19 7.39
N GLU A 376 -26.51 -12.44 6.99
CA GLU A 376 -26.42 -12.89 5.61
C GLU A 376 -27.37 -12.09 4.70
N ARG A 377 -28.61 -11.85 5.14
CA ARG A 377 -29.59 -11.01 4.43
C ARG A 377 -29.08 -9.58 4.22
N LEU A 378 -28.57 -8.95 5.28
CA LEU A 378 -28.08 -7.57 5.23
C LEU A 378 -26.79 -7.40 4.40
N VAL A 379 -26.02 -8.47 4.18
CA VAL A 379 -24.75 -8.42 3.44
C VAL A 379 -24.91 -8.88 1.99
N TRP A 380 -25.73 -9.90 1.73
CA TRP A 380 -25.86 -10.54 0.42
C TRP A 380 -27.18 -10.25 -0.29
N GLY A 381 -28.19 -9.72 0.41
CA GLY A 381 -29.52 -9.41 -0.13
C GLY A 381 -30.47 -10.61 -0.14
N ASP A 382 -31.76 -10.33 -0.36
CA ASP A 382 -32.85 -11.32 -0.33
C ASP A 382 -32.84 -12.26 -1.55
N SER A 383 -32.32 -11.74 -2.66
CA SER A 383 -32.18 -12.46 -3.92
C SER A 383 -31.22 -13.66 -3.84
N VAL A 384 -30.29 -13.69 -2.87
CA VAL A 384 -29.34 -14.79 -2.66
C VAL A 384 -29.84 -15.82 -1.64
N ALA A 385 -30.66 -15.42 -0.67
CA ALA A 385 -31.18 -16.31 0.37
C ALA A 385 -32.13 -17.39 -0.20
N LYS A 386 -32.91 -17.07 -1.25
CA LYS A 386 -33.84 -18.00 -1.89
C LYS A 386 -33.19 -19.17 -2.63
N GLY A 387 -31.88 -19.10 -2.93
CA GLY A 387 -31.16 -20.15 -3.66
C GLY A 387 -30.58 -21.26 -2.78
N LYS A 388 -30.67 -21.15 -1.44
CA LYS A 388 -30.20 -22.19 -0.51
C LYS A 388 -31.34 -23.09 0.02
N THR A 389 -32.57 -22.81 -0.37
CA THR A 389 -33.79 -23.49 0.10
C THR A 389 -34.51 -24.27 -1.00
N GLN A 390 -33.85 -24.53 -2.13
CA GLN A 390 -34.32 -25.44 -3.18
C GLN A 390 -33.42 -26.66 -3.28
#